data_AF-A0A1M3QKR4-F1
#
_entry.id   AF-A0A1M3QKR4-F1
#
_cell.length_a   1.000
_cell.length_b   1.000
_cell.length_c   1.000
_cell.angle_alpha   90.00
_cell.angle_beta   90.00
_cell.angle_gamma   90.00
#
_symmetry.space_group_name_H-M   'P 1'
#
loop_
_entity.id
_entity.type
_entity.pdbx_description
1 polymer ?
#
loop_
_entity_poly.entity_id
_entity_poly.type
_entity_poly.pdbx_seq_one_letter_code
_entity_poly.pdbx_strand_id
1 'polypeptide(L)'
;MPSPEDIVAKIKGATPRETYAKQIASLRILWHMIRFSEMDKHHRQVTSKETALLSSYNLWQGKLRNEYSANYEDLSDTAANLPFKRYIYQLQTDELKNYMIENLFSNAAKKRYYEISAYNKQLQIKADNKEAEYIIEQNQRIAEAEKEEDRNRIKTVKRVTGMGLIVIPGLIYIFWAGRRRFNRTNKYGVEEFKSWGDMTFKRLLEEFAGIGVGILILAGIWLLITSIGN
;
A
#
# COMPACT_ATOMS: atom_id res chain seq x y z
N MET A 1 13.35 12.11 -37.68
CA MET A 1 12.35 11.04 -37.93
C MET A 1 12.25 10.86 -39.43
N PRO A 2 12.07 9.63 -39.94
CA PRO A 2 11.84 9.40 -41.37
C PRO A 2 10.51 10.04 -41.81
N SER A 3 10.33 10.24 -43.12
CA SER A 3 9.02 10.64 -43.67
C SER A 3 8.09 9.42 -43.80
N PRO A 4 6.75 9.60 -43.79
CA PRO A 4 5.80 8.56 -44.13
C PRO A 4 6.11 7.86 -45.46
N GLU A 5 6.49 8.63 -46.47
CA GLU A 5 6.85 8.18 -47.82
C GLU A 5 8.04 7.21 -47.78
N ASP A 6 9.11 7.56 -47.05
CA ASP A 6 10.30 6.72 -46.92
C ASP A 6 9.97 5.36 -46.28
N ILE A 7 9.05 5.36 -45.32
CA ILE A 7 8.63 4.14 -44.61
C ILE A 7 7.89 3.22 -45.57
N VAL A 8 6.92 3.75 -46.32
CA VAL A 8 6.15 2.98 -47.30
C VAL A 8 7.06 2.43 -48.41
N ALA A 9 8.05 3.22 -48.84
CA ALA A 9 9.02 2.79 -49.83
C ALA A 9 9.86 1.60 -49.33
N LYS A 10 10.31 1.62 -48.07
CA LYS A 10 11.30 0.67 -47.53
C LYS A 10 10.72 -0.53 -46.79
N ILE A 11 9.55 -0.41 -46.17
CA ILE A 11 8.92 -1.50 -45.42
C ILE A 11 8.12 -2.38 -46.36
N LYS A 12 8.52 -3.66 -46.44
CA LYS A 12 7.89 -4.71 -47.27
C LYS A 12 7.60 -5.97 -46.44
N GLY A 13 6.55 -6.68 -46.82
CA GLY A 13 6.19 -7.99 -46.28
C GLY A 13 6.36 -9.09 -47.34
N ALA A 14 6.20 -10.35 -46.94
CA ALA A 14 6.24 -11.49 -47.86
C ALA A 14 5.01 -11.52 -48.79
N THR A 15 3.90 -10.92 -48.35
CA THR A 15 2.68 -10.75 -49.14
C THR A 15 2.28 -9.28 -49.24
N PRO A 16 1.44 -8.89 -50.21
CA PRO A 16 0.89 -7.54 -50.25
C PRO A 16 0.12 -7.19 -48.98
N ARG A 17 -0.69 -8.13 -48.45
CA ARG A 17 -1.40 -7.96 -47.18
C ARG A 17 -0.46 -7.65 -46.02
N GLU A 18 0.60 -8.43 -45.88
CA GLU A 18 1.61 -8.20 -44.85
C GLU A 18 2.37 -6.89 -45.06
N THR A 19 2.62 -6.50 -46.32
CA THR A 19 3.25 -5.22 -46.66
C THR A 19 2.43 -4.05 -46.14
N TYR A 20 1.13 -3.99 -46.46
CA TYR A 20 0.24 -2.95 -45.94
C TYR A 20 0.16 -2.97 -44.41
N ALA A 21 0.04 -4.16 -43.82
CA ALA A 21 -0.03 -4.29 -42.37
C ALA A 21 1.24 -3.78 -41.66
N LYS A 22 2.43 -4.17 -42.16
CA LYS A 22 3.72 -3.71 -41.63
C LYS A 22 3.90 -2.21 -41.81
N GLN A 23 3.55 -1.66 -42.97
CA GLN A 23 3.64 -0.22 -43.21
C GLN A 23 2.73 0.56 -42.24
N ILE A 24 1.47 0.16 -42.07
CA ILE A 24 0.55 0.80 -41.12
C ILE A 24 1.07 0.66 -39.67
N ALA A 25 1.56 -0.52 -39.29
CA ALA A 25 2.16 -0.74 -37.97
C ALA A 25 3.37 0.16 -37.73
N SER A 26 4.28 0.27 -38.70
CA SER A 26 5.45 1.15 -38.67
C SER A 26 5.08 2.62 -38.48
N LEU A 27 4.14 3.14 -39.29
CA LEU A 27 3.65 4.53 -39.14
C LEU A 27 3.05 4.76 -37.75
N ARG A 28 2.35 3.77 -37.21
CA ARG A 28 1.74 3.85 -35.89
C ARG A 28 2.76 3.84 -34.75
N ILE A 29 3.78 2.99 -34.82
CA ILE A 29 4.89 2.99 -33.84
C ILE A 29 5.55 4.37 -33.81
N LEU A 30 5.88 4.94 -34.98
CA LEU A 30 6.54 6.26 -35.05
C LEU A 30 5.64 7.38 -34.55
N TRP A 31 4.35 7.32 -34.86
CA TRP A 31 3.37 8.23 -34.30
C TRP A 31 3.37 8.18 -32.77
N HIS A 32 3.37 6.98 -32.17
CA HIS A 32 3.47 6.82 -30.72
C HIS A 32 4.79 7.38 -30.16
N MET A 33 5.92 7.11 -30.81
CA MET A 33 7.23 7.62 -30.39
C MET A 33 7.27 9.16 -30.36
N ILE A 34 6.72 9.81 -31.37
CA ILE A 34 6.65 11.27 -31.44
C ILE A 34 5.70 11.79 -30.36
N ARG A 35 4.52 11.19 -30.22
CA ARG A 35 3.53 11.62 -29.23
C ARG A 35 4.08 11.55 -27.82
N PHE A 36 4.75 10.45 -27.45
CA PHE A 36 5.39 10.34 -26.13
C PHE A 36 6.50 11.37 -25.95
N SER A 37 7.35 11.59 -26.97
CA SER A 37 8.40 12.62 -26.90
C SER A 37 7.84 14.04 -26.76
N GLU A 38 6.69 14.36 -27.35
CA GLU A 38 6.04 15.66 -27.21
C GLU A 38 5.31 15.79 -25.87
N MET A 39 4.70 14.71 -25.36
CA MET A 39 4.13 14.69 -24.01
C MET A 39 5.18 14.95 -22.93
N ASP A 40 6.40 14.43 -23.09
CA ASP A 40 7.51 14.71 -22.17
C ASP A 40 7.94 16.18 -22.19
N LYS A 41 7.92 16.84 -23.36
CA LYS A 41 8.18 18.29 -23.45
C LYS A 41 7.08 19.14 -22.83
N HIS A 42 5.85 18.62 -22.83
CA HIS A 42 4.64 19.32 -22.41
C HIS A 42 4.07 18.79 -21.10
N HIS A 43 4.90 18.33 -20.14
CA HIS A 43 4.50 17.88 -18.79
C HIS A 43 3.57 18.83 -17.97
N ARG A 44 3.13 19.97 -18.53
CA ARG A 44 2.17 20.92 -17.93
C ARG A 44 0.94 21.23 -18.79
N GLN A 45 0.78 20.66 -19.99
CA GLN A 45 -0.40 20.92 -20.84
C GLN A 45 -1.11 19.59 -21.18
N VAL A 46 -2.38 19.49 -20.77
CA VAL A 46 -3.24 18.28 -20.83
C VAL A 46 -3.52 17.82 -22.28
N THR A 47 -3.15 18.61 -23.29
CA THR A 47 -3.33 18.27 -24.71
C THR A 47 -2.11 18.64 -25.52
N SER A 48 -1.32 17.65 -25.97
CA SER A 48 -0.29 17.87 -26.99
C SER A 48 -0.98 18.28 -28.29
N LYS A 49 -0.69 19.48 -28.83
CA LYS A 49 -1.18 19.87 -30.17
C LYS A 49 -0.64 18.88 -31.19
N GLU A 50 -1.50 18.42 -32.10
CA GLU A 50 -1.09 17.53 -33.19
C GLU A 50 -0.07 18.27 -34.07
N THR A 51 1.15 17.73 -34.16
CA THR A 51 2.20 18.33 -34.97
C THR A 51 1.95 18.03 -36.45
N ALA A 52 2.48 18.84 -37.36
CA ALA A 52 2.39 18.59 -38.80
C ALA A 52 2.89 17.18 -39.18
N LEU A 53 3.87 16.67 -38.43
CA LEU A 53 4.40 15.32 -38.60
C LEU A 53 3.44 14.23 -38.10
N LEU A 54 2.75 14.42 -36.97
CA LEU A 54 1.72 13.46 -36.51
C LEU A 54 0.54 13.40 -37.49
N SER A 55 0.13 14.55 -38.01
CA SER A 55 -0.92 14.67 -39.02
C SER A 55 -0.55 13.96 -40.32
N SER A 56 0.69 14.09 -40.80
CA SER A 56 1.15 13.39 -42.01
C SER A 56 1.17 11.87 -41.84
N TYR A 57 1.57 11.36 -40.67
CA TYR A 57 1.47 9.93 -40.36
C TYR A 57 0.03 9.41 -40.32
N ASN A 58 -0.89 10.18 -39.77
CA ASN A 58 -2.31 9.83 -39.73
C ASN A 58 -2.91 9.78 -41.14
N LEU A 59 -2.59 10.78 -41.98
CA LEU A 59 -3.04 10.83 -43.37
C LEU A 59 -2.54 9.62 -44.17
N TRP A 60 -1.27 9.25 -44.04
CA TRP A 60 -0.72 8.08 -44.72
C TRP A 60 -1.31 6.76 -44.25
N GLN A 61 -1.59 6.61 -42.95
CA GLN A 61 -2.31 5.44 -42.45
C GLN A 61 -3.71 5.32 -43.07
N GLY A 62 -4.42 6.44 -43.22
CA GLY A 62 -5.72 6.48 -43.90
C GLY A 62 -5.61 6.07 -45.38
N LYS A 63 -4.64 6.65 -46.10
CA LYS A 63 -4.37 6.35 -47.50
C LYS A 63 -4.10 4.86 -47.73
N LEU A 64 -3.20 4.26 -46.95
CA LEU A 64 -2.86 2.83 -47.08
C LEU A 64 -4.06 1.91 -46.79
N ARG A 65 -4.92 2.29 -45.84
CA ARG A 65 -6.15 1.52 -45.57
C ARG A 65 -7.13 1.58 -46.73
N ASN A 66 -7.30 2.76 -47.34
CA ASN A 66 -8.16 2.92 -48.50
C ASN A 66 -7.61 2.14 -49.71
N GLU A 67 -6.30 2.20 -49.95
CA GLU A 67 -5.63 1.43 -51.00
C GLU A 67 -5.76 -0.09 -50.76
N TYR A 68 -5.59 -0.57 -49.53
CA TYR A 68 -5.83 -1.97 -49.21
C TYR A 68 -7.30 -2.37 -49.46
N SER A 69 -8.25 -1.51 -49.06
CA SER A 69 -9.68 -1.78 -49.21
C SER A 69 -10.12 -1.86 -50.67
N ALA A 70 -9.54 -1.05 -51.53
CA ALA A 70 -9.83 -1.06 -52.96
C ALA A 70 -9.30 -2.32 -53.67
N ASN A 71 -8.25 -2.95 -53.15
CA ASN A 71 -7.54 -4.04 -53.83
C ASN A 71 -7.76 -5.43 -53.22
N TYR A 72 -8.22 -5.54 -51.98
CA TYR A 72 -8.26 -6.81 -51.25
C TYR A 72 -9.58 -7.06 -50.51
N GLU A 73 -9.79 -6.37 -49.38
CA GLU A 73 -10.92 -6.60 -48.47
C GLU A 73 -11.48 -5.24 -48.07
N ASP A 74 -12.79 -5.01 -48.22
CA ASP A 74 -13.40 -3.76 -47.78
C ASP A 74 -13.27 -3.59 -46.26
N LEU A 75 -12.47 -2.60 -45.83
CA LEU A 75 -12.25 -2.32 -44.42
C LEU A 75 -13.33 -1.42 -43.80
N SER A 76 -14.37 -1.04 -44.56
CA SER A 76 -15.50 -0.24 -44.06
C SER A 76 -16.36 -1.00 -43.05
N ASP A 77 -16.43 -2.33 -43.16
CA ASP A 77 -17.11 -3.20 -42.18
C ASP A 77 -16.22 -3.47 -40.96
N THR A 78 -16.65 -2.95 -39.81
CA THR A 78 -15.96 -3.10 -38.53
C THR A 78 -15.76 -4.55 -38.07
N ALA A 79 -16.65 -5.48 -38.41
CA ALA A 79 -16.55 -6.88 -37.99
C ALA A 79 -15.55 -7.65 -38.87
N ALA A 80 -15.60 -7.48 -40.19
CA ALA A 80 -14.67 -8.08 -41.15
C ALA A 80 -13.24 -7.54 -41.01
N ASN A 81 -13.08 -6.31 -40.54
CA ASN A 81 -11.78 -5.64 -40.35
C ASN A 81 -11.05 -6.04 -39.04
N LEU A 82 -11.74 -6.69 -38.09
CA LEU A 82 -11.15 -7.04 -36.79
C LEU A 82 -9.86 -7.90 -36.90
N PRO A 83 -9.79 -8.92 -37.79
CA PRO A 83 -8.57 -9.71 -37.97
C PRO A 83 -7.39 -8.88 -38.50
N PHE A 84 -7.62 -8.01 -39.49
CA PHE A 84 -6.57 -7.15 -40.05
C PHE A 84 -6.06 -6.13 -39.02
N LYS A 85 -6.96 -5.49 -38.26
CA LYS A 85 -6.58 -4.63 -37.13
C LYS A 85 -5.74 -5.38 -36.10
N ARG A 86 -6.16 -6.57 -35.67
CA ARG A 86 -5.40 -7.41 -34.73
C ARG A 86 -4.03 -7.74 -35.28
N TYR A 87 -3.93 -8.08 -36.56
CA TYR A 87 -2.67 -8.37 -37.21
C TYR A 87 -1.72 -7.17 -37.22
N ILE A 88 -2.21 -5.97 -37.52
CA ILE A 88 -1.42 -4.72 -37.42
C ILE A 88 -0.92 -4.49 -35.98
N TYR A 89 -1.74 -4.76 -34.96
CA TYR A 89 -1.30 -4.65 -33.56
C TYR A 89 -0.23 -5.67 -33.21
N GLN A 90 -0.38 -6.91 -33.66
CA GLN A 90 0.62 -7.96 -33.44
C GLN A 90 1.96 -7.63 -34.09
N LEU A 91 1.95 -6.87 -35.20
CA LEU A 91 3.17 -6.40 -35.86
C LEU A 91 3.82 -5.19 -35.17
N GLN A 92 3.20 -4.58 -34.15
CA GLN A 92 3.80 -3.50 -33.37
C GLN A 92 4.79 -4.02 -32.34
N THR A 93 5.79 -4.79 -32.80
CA THR A 93 6.79 -5.43 -31.96
C THR A 93 8.02 -4.55 -31.77
N ASP A 94 8.80 -4.85 -30.72
CA ASP A 94 10.12 -4.24 -30.53
C ASP A 94 11.08 -4.56 -31.67
N GLU A 95 10.95 -5.71 -32.32
CA GLU A 95 11.75 -6.06 -33.50
C GLU A 95 11.49 -5.11 -34.67
N LEU A 96 10.22 -4.86 -35.02
CA LEU A 96 9.88 -3.93 -36.09
C LEU A 96 10.32 -2.51 -35.73
N LYS A 97 10.12 -2.11 -34.48
CA LYS A 97 10.59 -0.83 -33.95
C LYS A 97 12.10 -0.68 -34.09
N ASN A 98 12.88 -1.67 -33.65
CA ASN A 98 14.34 -1.67 -33.73
C ASN A 98 14.81 -1.68 -35.19
N TYR A 99 14.17 -2.45 -36.06
CA TYR A 99 14.45 -2.41 -37.49
C TYR A 99 14.30 -1.00 -38.06
N MET A 100 13.19 -0.31 -37.73
CA MET A 100 12.98 1.07 -38.19
C MET A 100 14.02 2.03 -37.64
N ILE A 101 14.37 1.91 -36.35
CA ILE A 101 15.41 2.74 -35.75
C ILE A 101 16.73 2.50 -36.50
N GLU A 102 17.13 1.25 -36.70
CA GLU A 102 18.44 0.95 -37.27
C GLU A 102 18.55 1.27 -38.76
N ASN A 103 17.48 1.12 -39.54
CA ASN A 103 17.55 1.22 -41.00
C ASN A 103 16.95 2.51 -41.55
N LEU A 104 16.06 3.18 -40.80
CA LEU A 104 15.35 4.37 -41.29
C LEU A 104 15.77 5.65 -40.57
N PHE A 105 16.36 5.58 -39.37
CA PHE A 105 16.74 6.78 -38.65
C PHE A 105 18.13 7.26 -39.06
N SER A 106 18.30 8.58 -39.16
CA SER A 106 19.62 9.18 -39.24
C SER A 106 20.40 8.95 -37.94
N ASN A 107 21.74 8.98 -38.01
CA ASN A 107 22.60 8.82 -36.83
C ASN A 107 22.26 9.81 -35.69
N ALA A 108 21.92 11.06 -36.05
CA ALA A 108 21.48 12.06 -35.07
C ALA A 108 20.16 11.66 -34.37
N ALA A 109 19.20 11.10 -35.11
CA ALA A 109 17.94 10.65 -34.55
C ALA A 109 18.10 9.39 -33.68
N LYS A 110 18.98 8.45 -34.07
CA LYS A 110 19.33 7.28 -33.24
C LYS A 110 19.94 7.71 -31.91
N LYS A 111 20.94 8.60 -31.94
CA LYS A 111 21.60 9.14 -30.75
C LYS A 111 20.58 9.73 -29.78
N ARG A 112 19.71 10.61 -30.28
CA ARG A 112 18.67 11.26 -29.46
C ARG A 112 17.67 10.27 -28.85
N TYR A 113 17.28 9.24 -29.60
CA TYR A 113 16.36 8.21 -29.10
C TYR A 113 16.96 7.45 -27.90
N TYR A 114 18.22 7.00 -28.01
CA TYR A 114 18.88 6.27 -26.94
C TYR A 114 19.17 7.15 -25.72
N GLU A 115 19.49 8.44 -25.91
CA GLU A 115 19.62 9.41 -24.81
C GLU A 115 18.33 9.57 -24.02
N ILE A 116 17.18 9.74 -24.70
CA ILE A 116 15.86 9.84 -24.06
C ILE A 116 15.52 8.53 -23.34
N SER A 117 15.74 7.38 -23.99
CA SER A 117 15.47 6.07 -23.38
C SER A 117 16.30 5.83 -22.12
N ALA A 118 17.57 6.23 -22.12
CA ALA A 118 18.45 6.11 -20.96
C ALA A 118 18.01 7.04 -19.83
N TYR A 119 17.62 8.28 -20.16
CA TYR A 119 17.10 9.25 -19.19
C TYR A 119 15.81 8.75 -18.51
N ASN A 120 14.85 8.23 -19.29
CA ASN A 120 13.59 7.70 -18.74
C ASN A 120 13.83 6.49 -17.82
N LYS A 121 14.79 5.62 -18.15
CA LYS A 121 15.19 4.52 -17.28
C LYS A 121 15.75 5.01 -15.93
N GLN A 122 16.54 6.08 -15.94
CA GLN A 122 17.05 6.68 -14.70
C GLN A 122 15.94 7.31 -13.85
N LEU A 123 14.95 7.95 -14.47
CA LEU A 123 13.80 8.49 -13.75
C LEU A 123 12.98 7.40 -13.07
N GLN A 124 12.74 6.27 -13.76
CA GLN A 124 12.02 5.14 -13.19
C GLN A 124 12.75 4.56 -11.97
N ILE A 125 14.06 4.32 -12.08
CA ILE A 125 14.88 3.84 -10.95
C ILE A 125 14.78 4.80 -9.75
N LYS A 126 14.79 6.12 -9.98
CA LYS A 126 14.65 7.10 -8.90
C LYS A 126 13.25 7.06 -8.26
N ALA A 127 12.20 6.86 -9.04
CA ALA A 127 10.84 6.73 -8.53
C ALA A 127 10.69 5.46 -7.69
N ASP A 128 11.17 4.33 -8.19
CA ASP A 128 11.12 3.03 -7.52
C ASP A 128 11.89 3.07 -6.19
N ASN A 129 13.08 3.69 -6.17
CA ASN A 129 13.86 3.86 -4.94
C ASN A 129 13.13 4.72 -3.90
N LYS A 130 12.47 5.79 -4.33
CA LYS A 130 11.70 6.67 -3.43
C LYS A 130 10.49 5.95 -2.84
N GLU A 131 9.82 5.12 -3.63
CA GLU A 131 8.72 4.28 -3.17
C GLU A 131 9.21 3.23 -2.16
N ALA A 132 10.35 2.60 -2.42
CA ALA A 132 10.98 1.65 -1.49
C ALA A 132 11.36 2.32 -0.17
N GLU A 133 11.96 3.52 -0.21
CA GLU A 133 12.28 4.31 0.99
C GLU A 133 11.02 4.62 1.81
N TYR A 134 9.93 5.02 1.16
CA TYR A 134 8.65 5.30 1.82
C TYR A 134 8.07 4.05 2.50
N ILE A 135 8.10 2.88 1.85
CA ILE A 135 7.62 1.63 2.43
C ILE A 135 8.45 1.24 3.66
N ILE A 136 9.77 1.39 3.61
CA ILE A 136 10.66 1.12 4.74
C ILE A 136 10.30 2.03 5.92
N GLU A 137 10.09 3.33 5.67
CA GLU A 137 9.71 4.29 6.71
C GLU A 137 8.35 3.95 7.35
N GLN A 138 7.36 3.58 6.55
CA GLN A 138 6.05 3.17 7.07
C GLN A 138 6.13 1.90 7.92
N ASN A 139 6.89 0.89 7.48
CA ASN A 139 7.07 -0.34 8.24
C ASN A 139 7.80 -0.08 9.57
N GLN A 140 8.76 0.85 9.61
CA GLN A 140 9.41 1.27 10.85
C GLN A 140 8.42 1.93 11.81
N ARG A 141 7.57 2.84 11.32
CA ARG A 141 6.52 3.49 12.14
C ARG A 141 5.52 2.48 12.72
N ILE A 142 5.09 1.49 11.92
CA ILE A 142 4.22 0.42 12.38
C ILE A 142 4.91 -0.41 13.47
N ALA A 143 6.16 -0.81 13.24
CA ALA A 143 6.92 -1.58 14.22
C ALA A 143 7.18 -0.81 15.53
N GLU A 144 7.35 0.51 15.46
CA GLU A 144 7.46 1.37 16.65
C GLU A 144 6.13 1.48 17.40
N ALA A 145 5.02 1.64 16.69
CA ALA A 145 3.68 1.67 17.26
C ALA A 145 3.32 0.33 17.95
N GLU A 146 3.62 -0.81 17.32
CA GLU A 146 3.44 -2.14 17.92
C GLU A 146 4.23 -2.29 19.22
N LYS A 147 5.51 -1.86 19.23
CA LYS A 147 6.34 -1.85 20.44
C LYS A 147 5.80 -0.94 21.54
N GLU A 148 5.16 0.17 21.17
CA GLU A 148 4.52 1.06 22.14
C GLU A 148 3.23 0.43 22.70
N GLU A 149 2.41 -0.18 21.86
CA GLU A 149 1.22 -0.92 22.28
C GLU A 149 1.59 -2.06 23.23
N ASP A 150 2.61 -2.85 22.91
CA ASP A 150 3.09 -3.93 23.76
C ASP A 150 3.59 -3.43 25.12
N ARG A 151 4.33 -2.32 25.15
CA ARG A 151 4.76 -1.68 26.41
C ARG A 151 3.56 -1.25 27.25
N ASN A 152 2.52 -0.71 26.61
CA ASN A 152 1.29 -0.31 27.30
C ASN A 152 0.50 -1.53 27.80
N ARG A 153 0.35 -2.59 26.99
CA ARG A 153 -0.27 -3.85 27.39
C ARG A 153 0.45 -4.47 28.60
N ILE A 154 1.77 -4.55 28.58
CA ILE A 154 2.57 -5.08 29.69
C ILE A 154 2.37 -4.24 30.96
N LYS A 155 2.37 -2.90 30.85
CA LYS A 155 2.08 -2.02 32.00
C LYS A 155 0.69 -2.27 32.57
N THR A 156 -0.33 -2.38 31.71
CA THR A 156 -1.71 -2.66 32.13
C THR A 156 -1.83 -4.01 32.81
N VAL A 157 -1.26 -5.07 32.24
CA VAL A 157 -1.26 -6.42 32.85
C VAL A 157 -0.56 -6.41 34.21
N LYS A 158 0.62 -5.80 34.32
CA LYS A 158 1.33 -5.68 35.62
C LYS A 158 0.49 -4.95 36.68
N ARG A 159 -0.20 -3.87 36.30
CA ARG A 159 -1.09 -3.10 37.19
C ARG A 159 -2.28 -3.95 37.64
N VAL A 160 -2.98 -4.61 36.72
CA VAL A 160 -4.15 -5.45 37.02
C VAL A 160 -3.78 -6.63 37.92
N THR A 161 -2.68 -7.34 37.60
CA THR A 161 -2.19 -8.46 38.42
C THR A 161 -1.78 -8.00 39.82
N GLY A 162 -1.04 -6.88 39.92
CA GLY A 162 -0.66 -6.31 41.21
C GLY A 162 -1.88 -5.91 42.07
N MET A 163 -2.91 -5.35 41.44
CA MET A 163 -4.16 -5.00 42.11
C MET A 163 -4.91 -6.23 42.65
N GLY A 164 -5.03 -7.28 41.83
CA GLY A 164 -5.66 -8.53 42.23
C GLY A 164 -5.00 -9.16 43.46
N LEU A 165 -3.67 -9.11 43.53
CA LEU A 165 -2.89 -9.62 44.65
C LEU A 165 -3.09 -8.84 45.97
N ILE A 166 -3.51 -7.57 45.91
CA ILE A 166 -3.72 -6.74 47.11
C ILE A 166 -5.18 -6.81 47.58
N VAL A 167 -6.13 -6.70 46.65
CA VAL A 167 -7.56 -6.58 47.00
C VAL A 167 -8.16 -7.93 47.41
N ILE A 168 -7.83 -9.03 46.71
CA ILE A 168 -8.43 -10.35 46.97
C ILE A 168 -8.11 -10.83 48.39
N PRO A 169 -6.86 -10.80 48.90
CA PRO A 169 -6.57 -11.19 50.28
C PRO A 169 -7.27 -10.31 51.32
N GLY A 170 -7.43 -9.01 51.04
CA GLY A 170 -8.14 -8.08 51.91
C GLY A 170 -9.62 -8.45 52.05
N LEU A 171 -10.29 -8.79 50.95
CA LEU A 171 -11.68 -9.25 50.96
C LEU A 171 -11.83 -10.61 51.67
N ILE A 172 -10.90 -11.54 51.44
CA ILE A 172 -10.87 -12.83 52.15
C ILE A 172 -10.73 -12.60 53.65
N TYR A 173 -9.86 -11.69 54.08
CA TYR A 173 -9.68 -11.33 55.48
C TYR A 173 -10.98 -10.77 56.09
N ILE A 174 -11.64 -9.82 55.41
CA ILE A 174 -12.91 -9.24 55.89
C ILE A 174 -13.96 -10.33 56.10
N PHE A 175 -14.11 -11.25 55.14
CA PHE A 175 -15.04 -12.37 55.25
C PHE A 175 -14.68 -13.31 56.39
N TRP A 176 -13.40 -13.66 56.53
CA TRP A 176 -12.92 -14.52 57.61
C TRP A 176 -13.13 -13.89 58.99
N ALA A 177 -12.80 -12.61 59.16
CA ALA A 177 -13.00 -11.86 60.39
C ALA A 177 -14.49 -11.76 60.76
N GLY A 178 -15.35 -11.46 59.78
CA GLY A 178 -16.81 -11.44 59.96
C GLY A 178 -17.36 -12.79 60.40
N ARG A 179 -16.94 -13.87 59.73
CA ARG A 179 -17.31 -15.25 60.11
C ARG A 179 -16.83 -15.59 61.53
N ARG A 180 -15.63 -15.15 61.91
CA ARG A 180 -15.09 -15.40 63.24
C ARG A 180 -15.87 -14.68 64.33
N ARG A 181 -16.29 -13.43 64.09
CA ARG A 181 -17.17 -12.67 65.00
C ARG A 181 -18.54 -13.33 65.13
N PHE A 182 -19.13 -13.78 64.01
CA PHE A 182 -20.39 -14.52 64.00
C PHE A 182 -20.32 -15.82 64.81
N ASN A 183 -19.23 -16.59 64.66
CA ASN A 183 -19.06 -17.84 65.41
C ASN A 183 -18.82 -17.64 66.92
N ARG A 184 -18.45 -16.43 67.37
CA ARG A 184 -18.27 -16.10 68.79
C ARG A 184 -19.51 -15.46 69.42
N THR A 185 -20.51 -15.12 68.62
CA THR A 185 -21.74 -14.49 69.12
C THR A 185 -22.76 -15.55 69.50
N ASN A 186 -23.36 -15.40 70.67
CA ASN A 186 -24.41 -16.29 71.14
C ASN A 186 -25.78 -15.90 70.56
N LYS A 187 -26.84 -16.61 70.97
CA LYS A 187 -28.22 -16.36 70.50
C LYS A 187 -28.75 -14.95 70.78
N TYR A 188 -28.10 -14.22 71.70
CA TYR A 188 -28.44 -12.85 72.06
C TYR A 188 -27.52 -11.81 71.40
N GLY A 189 -26.62 -12.24 70.51
CA GLY A 189 -25.67 -11.36 69.83
C GLY A 189 -24.52 -10.88 70.72
N VAL A 190 -24.28 -11.54 71.86
CA VAL A 190 -23.17 -11.20 72.76
C VAL A 190 -21.97 -12.09 72.44
N GLU A 191 -20.79 -11.49 72.31
CA GLU A 191 -19.54 -12.21 72.06
C GLU A 191 -19.06 -12.94 73.33
N GLU A 192 -18.76 -14.23 73.22
CA GLU A 192 -18.25 -15.04 74.34
C GLU A 192 -16.72 -15.21 74.25
N PHE A 193 -16.03 -14.86 75.34
CA PHE A 193 -14.57 -14.97 75.48
C PHE A 193 -14.20 -15.80 76.71
N LYS A 194 -13.07 -16.53 76.65
CA LYS A 194 -12.63 -17.41 77.74
C LYS A 194 -12.10 -16.67 78.95
N SER A 195 -11.51 -15.50 78.74
CA SER A 195 -10.97 -14.64 79.79
C SER A 195 -10.91 -13.19 79.30
N TRP A 196 -10.78 -12.26 80.24
CA TRP A 196 -10.59 -10.84 79.91
C TRP A 196 -9.31 -10.61 79.07
N GLY A 197 -8.21 -11.30 79.40
CA GLY A 197 -6.98 -11.23 78.60
C GLY A 197 -7.14 -11.76 77.17
N ASP A 198 -7.89 -12.85 76.99
CA ASP A 198 -8.20 -13.42 75.67
C ASP A 198 -9.05 -12.46 74.82
N MET A 199 -9.99 -11.77 75.45
CA MET A 199 -10.81 -10.73 74.84
C MET A 199 -9.96 -9.55 74.37
N THR A 200 -9.12 -8.99 75.25
CA THR A 200 -8.29 -7.81 74.94
C THR A 200 -7.28 -8.11 73.84
N PHE A 201 -6.60 -9.27 73.91
CA PHE A 201 -5.60 -9.65 72.92
C PHE A 201 -6.22 -9.91 71.53
N LYS A 202 -7.35 -10.64 71.47
CA LYS A 202 -8.03 -10.93 70.20
C LYS A 202 -8.61 -9.68 69.55
N ARG A 203 -9.21 -8.77 70.33
CA ARG A 203 -9.73 -7.49 69.81
C ARG A 203 -8.61 -6.61 69.27
N LEU A 204 -7.52 -6.49 70.02
CA LEU A 204 -6.35 -5.71 69.60
C LEU A 204 -5.74 -6.25 68.30
N LEU A 205 -5.55 -7.58 68.19
CA LEU A 205 -5.08 -8.20 66.93
C LEU A 205 -6.05 -8.00 65.76
N GLU A 206 -7.36 -8.11 65.99
CA GLU A 206 -8.38 -7.87 64.95
C GLU A 206 -8.44 -6.42 64.51
N GLU A 207 -8.25 -5.47 65.43
CA GLU A 207 -8.16 -4.04 65.11
C GLU A 207 -6.91 -3.72 64.30
N PHE A 208 -5.73 -4.20 64.71
CA PHE A 208 -4.49 -3.99 63.96
C PHE A 208 -4.53 -4.62 62.57
N ALA A 209 -5.03 -5.86 62.47
CA ALA A 209 -5.19 -6.52 61.18
C ALA A 209 -6.27 -5.85 60.31
N GLY A 210 -7.35 -5.33 60.93
CA GLY A 210 -8.36 -4.54 60.26
C GLY A 210 -7.82 -3.22 59.70
N ILE A 211 -7.00 -2.49 60.46
CA ILE A 211 -6.31 -1.27 60.01
C ILE A 211 -5.35 -1.59 58.87
N GLY A 212 -4.54 -2.64 59.00
CA GLY A 212 -3.59 -3.05 57.95
C GLY A 212 -4.31 -3.41 56.65
N VAL A 213 -5.41 -4.15 56.72
CA VAL A 213 -6.25 -4.49 55.56
C VAL A 213 -6.94 -3.26 54.98
N GLY A 214 -7.41 -2.34 55.83
CA GLY A 214 -7.97 -1.06 55.39
C GLY A 214 -6.97 -0.24 54.57
N ILE A 215 -5.72 -0.13 55.04
CA ILE A 215 -4.64 0.54 54.32
C ILE A 215 -4.36 -0.14 52.97
N LEU A 216 -4.31 -1.47 52.93
CA LEU A 216 -4.09 -2.22 51.69
C LEU A 216 -5.22 -2.04 50.68
N ILE A 217 -6.48 -2.03 51.14
CA ILE A 217 -7.64 -1.79 50.27
C ILE A 217 -7.61 -0.36 49.72
N LEU A 218 -7.33 0.65 50.56
CA LEU A 218 -7.19 2.04 50.12
C LEU A 218 -6.06 2.20 49.11
N ALA A 219 -4.91 1.56 49.34
CA ALA A 219 -3.79 1.55 48.38
C ALA A 219 -4.20 0.87 47.06
N GLY A 220 -4.95 -0.24 47.11
CA GLY A 220 -5.50 -0.91 45.93
C GLY A 220 -6.47 -0.02 45.14
N ILE A 221 -7.38 0.67 45.81
CA ILE A 221 -8.32 1.62 45.18
C ILE A 221 -7.57 2.82 44.58
N TRP A 222 -6.56 3.35 45.27
CA TRP A 222 -5.74 4.44 44.75
C TRP A 222 -4.97 4.04 43.48
N LEU A 223 -4.43 2.81 43.45
CA LEU A 223 -3.83 2.24 42.24
C LEU A 223 -4.85 2.06 41.10
N LEU A 224 -6.11 1.74 41.42
CA LEU A 224 -7.19 1.62 40.44
C LEU A 224 -7.53 2.98 39.82
N ILE A 225 -7.67 4.03 40.63
CA ILE A 225 -7.95 5.39 40.15
C ILE A 225 -6.82 5.91 39.25
N THR A 226 -5.57 5.73 39.68
CA THR A 226 -4.39 6.15 38.88
C THR A 226 -4.19 5.34 37.60
N SER A 227 -4.79 4.15 37.52
CA SER A 227 -4.80 3.32 36.30
C SER A 227 -5.92 3.66 35.32
N ILE A 228 -7.00 4.31 35.75
CA ILE A 228 -8.09 4.75 34.86
C ILE A 228 -7.80 6.16 34.30
N GLY A 229 -7.10 7.00 35.06
CA GLY A 229 -6.80 8.38 34.69
C GLY A 229 -5.56 8.61 33.82
N ASN A 230 -4.78 7.56 33.51
CA ASN A 230 -3.59 7.59 32.64
C ASN A 230 -3.67 6.50 31.59
#